data_AF-A0A935HI87-F1
#
_entry.id   AF-A0A935HI87-F1
#
_cell.length_a   1.000
_cell.length_b   1.000
_cell.length_c   1.000
_cell.angle_alpha   90.00
_cell.angle_beta   90.00
_cell.angle_gamma   90.00
#
_symmetry.space_group_name_H-M   'P 1'
#
loop_
_entity.id
_entity.type
_entity.pdbx_description
1 polymer ?
#
loop_
_entity_poly.entity_id
_entity_poly.type
_entity_poly.pdbx_seq_one_letter_code
_entity_poly.pdbx_strand_id
1 'polypeptide(L)'
;MVNGKLQVDNDNTPSPTSYFDGNHIEFAKINGDFENAKWQMDTITADVKLSTMERSGFNVKKLIAKLKMTPREMTFNNLDIHTNNSYLHDYFSMQYQDFNTDMSDFIDKVILQGRFNNAEVSSDDIAFFAPALKTWKKKINLKGNVRGPVSALIGKQLEIQTDKQTYFSGDASLTGLPDINETFIEINARTLKTTYADAISFAPELKKINNISLDNLRYINFSGSFTGFINDFVTYGNVETALGMAKADVNMKLPKGRPPVYTGSISSSGFNLGKLLNDTMMGFVSLDAKLKGAGFNPEKGNVALETKVNYFDYNKYRYQNIRFDGDVNRNNFNGNASIDDPNIKLTLNGSIDSRKAIPEFEFLSHIDHLNFKPLNLIKDNISLSGKANAHFSGKTIDDFLGSASISDAVLTRDGRPMSFDSLALHSAVIDSQKVLSLYSNEFTANLKGKFNISDMPNSVTGFLTHYYPAYIKPPKKYPQIKCFRLI
;
A
#
# COMPACT_ATOMS: atom_id res chain seq x y z
N MET A 1 -43.13 32.59 15.12
CA MET A 1 -42.82 33.19 13.79
C MET A 1 -43.16 32.19 12.71
N VAL A 2 -43.88 32.59 11.66
CA VAL A 2 -44.24 31.71 10.54
C VAL A 2 -43.80 32.36 9.23
N ASN A 3 -43.11 31.61 8.39
CA ASN A 3 -42.63 31.99 7.05
C ASN A 3 -41.82 33.30 6.99
N GLY A 4 -40.88 33.46 7.93
CA GLY A 4 -39.95 34.59 7.96
C GLY A 4 -38.85 34.53 6.90
N LYS A 5 -38.17 35.67 6.73
CA LYS A 5 -36.95 35.81 5.92
C LYS A 5 -35.92 36.65 6.69
N LEU A 6 -34.66 36.23 6.64
CA LEU A 6 -33.48 36.94 7.13
C LEU A 6 -32.48 37.02 5.97
N GLN A 7 -31.96 38.21 5.70
CA GLN A 7 -30.98 38.45 4.64
C GLN A 7 -29.88 39.37 5.17
N VAL A 8 -28.62 38.96 4.97
CA VAL A 8 -27.42 39.73 5.28
C VAL A 8 -26.54 39.68 4.03
N ASP A 9 -26.33 40.83 3.41
CA ASP A 9 -25.50 40.96 2.20
C ASP A 9 -24.38 41.97 2.42
N ASN A 10 -23.19 41.61 1.95
CA ASN A 10 -22.04 42.51 1.86
C ASN A 10 -21.83 42.90 0.39
N ASP A 11 -22.31 44.09 0.01
CA ASP A 11 -22.23 44.57 -1.37
C ASP A 11 -20.79 44.85 -1.85
N ASN A 12 -19.79 44.78 -0.95
CA ASN A 12 -18.38 44.95 -1.28
C ASN A 12 -17.70 43.64 -1.70
N THR A 13 -18.40 42.50 -1.67
CA THR A 13 -17.86 41.20 -2.09
C THR A 13 -18.45 40.77 -3.45
N PRO A 14 -17.80 39.83 -4.18
CA PRO A 14 -18.32 39.31 -5.44
C PRO A 14 -19.72 38.69 -5.29
N SER A 15 -20.45 38.51 -6.39
CA SER A 15 -21.78 37.89 -6.36
C SER A 15 -21.81 36.56 -5.58
N PRO A 16 -22.94 36.27 -4.89
CA PRO A 16 -23.06 35.11 -4.02
C PRO A 16 -22.69 33.79 -4.72
N THR A 17 -21.95 32.94 -4.02
CA THR A 17 -21.59 31.61 -4.54
C THR A 17 -22.78 30.62 -4.51
N SER A 18 -22.66 29.47 -5.17
CA SER A 18 -23.71 28.43 -5.14
C SER A 18 -23.79 27.63 -3.83
N TYR A 19 -22.81 27.80 -2.95
CA TYR A 19 -22.74 27.17 -1.64
C TYR A 19 -22.94 28.24 -0.55
N PHE A 20 -22.89 27.86 0.73
CA PHE A 20 -23.04 28.81 1.83
C PHE A 20 -21.92 29.86 1.76
N ASP A 21 -22.32 31.14 1.78
CA ASP A 21 -21.39 32.27 1.74
C ASP A 21 -21.67 33.15 2.96
N GLY A 22 -20.69 33.29 3.84
CA GLY A 22 -20.83 34.11 5.04
C GLY A 22 -21.04 35.60 4.74
N ASN A 23 -20.66 36.07 3.54
CA ASN A 23 -20.89 37.45 3.11
C ASN A 23 -22.28 37.68 2.51
N HIS A 24 -22.96 36.62 2.12
CA HIS A 24 -24.26 36.64 1.47
C HIS A 24 -25.14 35.56 2.09
N ILE A 25 -25.72 35.85 3.26
CA ILE A 25 -26.55 34.91 4.01
C ILE A 25 -28.01 35.23 3.72
N GLU A 26 -28.76 34.25 3.22
CA GLU A 26 -30.21 34.39 3.08
C GLU A 26 -30.91 33.15 3.60
N PHE A 27 -31.60 33.28 4.74
CA PHE A 27 -32.48 32.27 5.28
C PHE A 27 -33.93 32.65 4.99
N ALA A 28 -34.63 31.79 4.25
CA ALA A 28 -36.05 31.91 3.92
C ALA A 28 -36.87 30.80 4.57
N LYS A 29 -38.20 30.95 4.56
CA LYS A 29 -39.15 29.99 5.15
C LYS A 29 -38.86 29.72 6.62
N ILE A 30 -38.45 30.75 7.36
CA ILE A 30 -38.14 30.65 8.78
C ILE A 30 -39.46 30.42 9.55
N ASN A 31 -39.66 29.22 10.06
CA ASN A 31 -40.73 28.90 11.00
C ASN A 31 -40.07 28.63 12.35
N GLY A 32 -40.35 29.46 13.34
CA GLY A 32 -39.71 29.43 14.65
C GLY A 32 -40.74 29.53 15.76
N ASP A 33 -40.65 28.61 16.71
CA ASP A 33 -41.42 28.60 17.95
C ASP A 33 -40.43 28.65 19.12
N PHE A 34 -40.69 29.56 20.06
CA PHE A 34 -39.78 29.89 21.16
C PHE A 34 -40.60 29.91 22.45
N GLU A 35 -40.50 28.82 23.20
CA GLU A 35 -41.20 28.66 24.47
C GLU A 35 -40.27 28.96 25.65
N ASN A 36 -40.86 29.28 26.80
CA ASN A 36 -40.14 29.52 28.05
C ASN A 36 -38.98 30.52 27.93
N ALA A 37 -39.09 31.47 26.99
CA ALA A 37 -38.05 32.43 26.72
C ALA A 37 -37.82 33.36 27.93
N LYS A 38 -36.57 33.46 28.38
CA LYS A 38 -36.16 34.34 29.47
C LYS A 38 -34.95 35.14 29.04
N TRP A 39 -35.01 36.44 29.29
CA TRP A 39 -33.85 37.33 29.23
C TRP A 39 -33.51 37.74 30.66
N GLN A 40 -32.32 37.34 31.12
CA GLN A 40 -31.80 37.69 32.43
C GLN A 40 -30.40 38.29 32.28
N MET A 41 -30.26 39.59 32.56
CA MET A 41 -29.03 40.36 32.37
C MET A 41 -28.52 40.25 30.92
N ASP A 42 -27.42 39.53 30.71
CA ASP A 42 -26.78 39.30 29.41
C ASP A 42 -27.14 37.93 28.79
N THR A 43 -27.94 37.12 29.47
CA THR A 43 -28.23 35.74 29.11
C THR A 43 -29.65 35.59 28.59
N ILE A 44 -29.79 34.99 27.41
CA ILE A 44 -31.06 34.59 26.81
C ILE A 44 -31.16 33.07 26.89
N THR A 45 -32.31 32.55 27.35
CA THR A 45 -32.63 31.13 27.32
C THR A 45 -33.99 30.91 26.69
N ALA A 46 -34.18 29.84 25.93
CA ALA A 46 -35.46 29.46 25.34
C ALA A 46 -35.48 27.98 24.96
N ASP A 47 -36.66 27.37 24.99
CA ASP A 47 -36.90 26.11 24.28
C ASP A 47 -37.24 26.47 22.82
N VAL A 48 -36.39 26.07 21.88
CA VAL A 48 -36.46 26.47 20.47
C VAL A 48 -36.92 25.31 19.61
N LYS A 49 -37.87 25.59 18.71
CA LYS A 49 -38.20 24.74 17.56
C LYS A 49 -38.13 25.57 16.29
N LEU A 50 -37.23 25.23 15.38
CA LEU A 50 -36.93 26.02 14.18
C LEU A 50 -36.91 25.13 12.93
N SER A 51 -37.39 25.66 11.81
CA SER A 51 -37.11 25.15 10.46
C SER A 51 -36.80 26.33 9.55
N THR A 52 -35.84 26.18 8.64
CA THR A 52 -35.44 27.24 7.71
C THR A 52 -34.70 26.66 6.50
N MET A 53 -34.62 27.42 5.42
CA MET A 53 -33.85 27.07 4.23
C MET A 53 -32.94 28.22 3.84
N GLU A 54 -31.66 27.93 3.67
CA GLU A 54 -30.65 28.88 3.21
C GLU A 54 -30.60 28.91 1.67
N ARG A 55 -30.23 30.04 1.06
CA ARG A 55 -30.22 30.21 -0.41
C ARG A 55 -29.33 29.21 -1.17
N SER A 56 -28.28 28.68 -0.54
CA SER A 56 -27.44 27.61 -1.11
C SER A 56 -28.21 26.30 -1.30
N GLY A 57 -29.36 26.14 -0.64
CA GLY A 57 -30.15 24.91 -0.61
C GLY A 57 -29.97 24.09 0.67
N PHE A 58 -29.14 24.54 1.61
CA PHE A 58 -29.05 23.95 2.94
C PHE A 58 -30.37 24.16 3.69
N ASN A 59 -31.04 23.06 4.00
CA ASN A 59 -32.39 23.03 4.53
C ASN A 59 -32.38 22.40 5.93
N VAL A 60 -32.62 23.22 6.94
CA VAL A 60 -32.89 22.77 8.31
C VAL A 60 -34.37 22.45 8.40
N LYS A 61 -34.72 21.17 8.24
CA LYS A 61 -36.10 20.69 8.30
C LYS A 61 -36.68 20.81 9.70
N LYS A 62 -35.84 20.61 10.70
CA LYS A 62 -36.20 20.64 12.11
C LYS A 62 -34.94 20.90 12.93
N LEU A 63 -35.02 21.80 13.89
CA LEU A 63 -34.05 22.01 14.95
C LEU A 63 -34.86 22.19 16.23
N ILE A 64 -34.69 21.29 17.19
CA ILE A 64 -35.22 21.41 18.55
C ILE A 64 -34.05 21.46 19.51
N ALA A 65 -34.04 22.42 20.42
CA ALA A 65 -33.01 22.51 21.45
C ALA A 65 -33.45 23.42 22.61
N LYS A 66 -32.83 23.22 23.77
CA LYS A 66 -32.80 24.22 24.84
C LYS A 66 -31.63 25.18 24.56
N LEU A 67 -31.95 26.33 24.00
CA LEU A 67 -31.00 27.39 23.69
C LEU A 67 -30.59 28.14 24.96
N LYS A 68 -29.29 28.36 25.10
CA LYS A 68 -28.71 29.37 25.99
C LYS A 68 -27.76 30.23 25.16
N MET A 69 -27.93 31.54 25.17
CA MET A 69 -27.07 32.49 24.49
C MET A 69 -26.59 33.55 25.48
N THR A 70 -25.30 33.81 25.47
CA THR A 70 -24.61 34.85 26.25
C THR A 70 -23.68 35.63 25.31
N PRO A 71 -23.05 36.73 25.74
CA PRO A 71 -22.06 37.43 24.93
C PRO A 71 -20.83 36.60 24.55
N ARG A 72 -20.64 35.40 25.14
CA ARG A 72 -19.47 34.54 24.93
C ARG A 72 -19.78 33.10 24.52
N GLU A 73 -21.05 32.73 24.46
CA GLU A 73 -21.43 31.33 24.23
C GLU A 73 -22.84 31.23 23.64
N MET A 74 -23.02 30.30 22.71
CA MET A 74 -24.31 29.81 22.25
C MET A 74 -24.35 28.28 22.41
N THR A 75 -25.22 27.79 23.28
CA THR A 75 -25.38 26.37 23.61
C THR A 75 -26.75 25.86 23.20
N PHE A 76 -26.77 24.68 22.60
CA PHE A 76 -27.96 23.94 22.21
C PHE A 76 -27.98 22.60 22.95
N ASN A 77 -28.60 22.58 24.13
CA ASN A 77 -28.77 21.36 24.93
C ASN A 77 -29.97 20.57 24.43
N ASN A 78 -29.94 19.23 24.58
CA ASN A 78 -30.98 18.33 24.06
C ASN A 78 -31.27 18.61 22.58
N LEU A 79 -30.20 18.83 21.81
CA LEU A 79 -30.31 19.11 20.39
C LEU A 79 -30.96 17.93 19.67
N ASP A 80 -31.81 18.24 18.69
CA ASP A 80 -32.38 17.33 17.71
C ASP A 80 -32.53 18.13 16.41
N ILE A 81 -31.56 17.96 15.49
CA ILE A 81 -31.51 18.67 14.21
C ILE A 81 -31.53 17.69 13.04
N HIS A 82 -32.45 17.92 12.11
CA HIS A 82 -32.56 17.23 10.83
C HIS A 82 -32.36 18.21 9.69
N THR A 83 -31.42 17.90 8.80
CA THR A 83 -31.09 18.70 7.62
C THR A 83 -31.56 17.98 6.34
N ASN A 84 -31.00 18.33 5.18
CA ASN A 84 -31.29 17.66 3.92
C ASN A 84 -31.09 16.14 4.04
N ASN A 85 -29.93 15.71 4.56
CA ASN A 85 -29.52 14.31 4.61
C ASN A 85 -28.82 13.91 5.92
N SER A 86 -28.79 14.77 6.93
CA SER A 86 -28.11 14.52 8.21
C SER A 86 -29.08 14.61 9.39
N TYR A 87 -28.69 13.95 10.48
CA TYR A 87 -29.37 13.91 11.76
C TYR A 87 -28.33 14.00 12.88
N LEU A 88 -28.36 15.08 13.65
CA LEU A 88 -27.49 15.29 14.81
C LEU A 88 -28.37 15.49 16.04
N HIS A 89 -27.90 15.03 17.20
CA HIS A 89 -28.63 15.22 18.45
C HIS A 89 -27.70 15.32 19.65
N ASP A 90 -28.27 15.36 20.86
CA ASP A 90 -27.60 15.49 22.17
C ASP A 90 -27.12 16.92 22.46
N TYR A 91 -25.97 17.34 21.93
CA TYR A 91 -25.34 18.58 22.37
C TYR A 91 -24.49 19.25 21.30
N PHE A 92 -24.65 20.56 21.17
CA PHE A 92 -23.76 21.44 20.41
C PHE A 92 -23.56 22.78 21.13
N SER A 93 -22.36 23.34 21.08
CA SER A 93 -22.11 24.71 21.51
C SER A 93 -21.04 25.40 20.69
N MET A 94 -21.15 26.73 20.63
CA MET A 94 -20.16 27.64 20.06
C MET A 94 -19.70 28.57 21.18
N GLN A 95 -18.39 28.65 21.40
CA GLN A 95 -17.77 29.55 22.38
C GLN A 95 -16.91 30.59 21.64
N TYR A 96 -17.01 31.84 22.07
CA TYR A 96 -16.36 33.01 21.45
C TYR A 96 -16.05 34.05 22.54
N GLN A 97 -15.16 35.01 22.26
CA GLN A 97 -14.86 36.12 23.18
C GLN A 97 -15.74 37.33 22.92
N ASP A 98 -15.97 37.64 21.65
CA ASP A 98 -16.92 38.65 21.18
C ASP A 98 -17.68 38.11 19.96
N PHE A 99 -19.01 38.15 20.03
CA PHE A 99 -19.86 37.58 18.98
C PHE A 99 -19.61 38.21 17.61
N ASN A 100 -19.45 39.54 17.54
CA ASN A 100 -19.37 40.23 16.26
C ASN A 100 -18.02 39.99 15.58
N THR A 101 -16.92 40.14 16.32
CA THR A 101 -15.57 39.96 15.75
C THR A 101 -15.27 38.51 15.46
N ASP A 102 -15.68 37.58 16.33
CA ASP A 102 -15.28 36.18 16.20
C ASP A 102 -16.13 35.43 15.18
N MET A 103 -17.42 35.79 15.01
CA MET A 103 -18.25 35.19 13.95
C MET A 103 -17.80 35.62 12.54
N SER A 104 -17.20 36.80 12.41
CA SER A 104 -16.55 37.22 11.15
C SER A 104 -15.29 36.41 10.81
N ASP A 105 -14.73 35.74 11.82
CA ASP A 105 -13.53 34.91 11.77
C ASP A 105 -13.83 33.51 12.34
N PHE A 106 -14.93 32.93 11.85
CA PHE A 106 -15.55 31.73 12.42
C PHE A 106 -14.59 30.52 12.43
N ILE A 107 -13.76 30.40 11.39
CA ILE A 107 -12.88 29.24 11.18
C ILE A 107 -11.83 29.14 12.29
N ASP A 108 -11.29 30.28 12.73
CA ASP A 108 -10.16 30.31 13.67
C ASP A 108 -10.55 30.65 15.11
N LYS A 109 -11.59 31.47 15.31
CA LYS A 109 -11.91 32.01 16.65
C LYS A 109 -13.05 31.32 17.37
N VAL A 110 -13.99 30.71 16.65
CA VAL A 110 -15.18 30.11 17.27
C VAL A 110 -14.88 28.67 17.68
N ILE A 111 -14.80 28.42 18.98
CA ILE A 111 -14.57 27.08 19.53
C ILE A 111 -15.88 26.30 19.46
N LEU A 112 -15.92 25.30 18.60
CA LEU A 112 -17.04 24.38 18.48
C LEU A 112 -16.90 23.27 19.52
N GLN A 113 -18.01 22.79 20.04
CA GLN A 113 -18.08 21.56 20.82
C GLN A 113 -19.33 20.78 20.45
N GLY A 114 -19.14 19.55 19.97
CA GLY A 114 -20.20 18.60 19.68
C GLY A 114 -20.01 17.32 20.47
N ARG A 115 -21.10 16.79 21.04
CA ARG A 115 -21.15 15.41 21.55
C ARG A 115 -22.06 14.61 20.64
N PHE A 116 -21.50 13.60 20.01
CA PHE A 116 -22.19 12.78 19.05
C PHE A 116 -22.42 11.41 19.63
N ASN A 117 -23.66 10.94 19.54
CA ASN A 117 -24.03 9.59 19.97
C ASN A 117 -24.93 8.98 18.89
N ASN A 118 -24.36 8.28 17.92
CA ASN A 118 -25.08 7.78 16.72
C ASN A 118 -25.65 8.91 15.85
N ALA A 119 -24.88 9.98 15.67
CA ALA A 119 -25.21 11.02 14.72
C ALA A 119 -25.04 10.51 13.28
N GLU A 120 -25.94 10.85 12.37
CA GLU A 120 -25.85 10.55 10.94
C GLU A 120 -25.45 11.82 10.18
N VAL A 121 -24.27 11.83 9.57
CA VAL A 121 -23.74 12.99 8.85
C VAL A 121 -23.58 12.66 7.38
N SER A 122 -24.16 13.48 6.51
CA SER A 122 -23.98 13.36 5.07
C SER A 122 -22.89 14.33 4.59
N SER A 123 -21.94 13.83 3.80
CA SER A 123 -20.94 14.70 3.17
C SER A 123 -21.58 15.73 2.22
N ASP A 124 -22.78 15.44 1.70
CA ASP A 124 -23.52 16.37 0.85
C ASP A 124 -24.04 17.58 1.61
N ASP A 125 -24.31 17.43 2.90
CA ASP A 125 -24.74 18.54 3.74
C ASP A 125 -23.53 19.36 4.20
N ILE A 126 -22.39 18.70 4.47
CA ILE A 126 -21.13 19.40 4.72
C ILE A 126 -20.68 20.17 3.47
N ALA A 127 -20.95 19.64 2.27
CA ALA A 127 -20.54 20.27 1.01
C ALA A 127 -21.17 21.64 0.73
N PHE A 128 -22.25 22.02 1.44
CA PHE A 128 -22.73 23.40 1.44
C PHE A 128 -21.73 24.37 2.09
N PHE A 129 -20.88 23.91 3.00
CA PHE A 129 -19.88 24.71 3.71
C PHE A 129 -18.45 24.41 3.25
N ALA A 130 -18.20 23.18 2.77
CA ALA A 130 -16.90 22.72 2.26
C ALA A 130 -17.06 22.08 0.87
N PRO A 131 -17.10 22.87 -0.21
CA PRO A 131 -17.40 22.39 -1.57
C PRO A 131 -16.50 21.25 -2.08
N ALA A 132 -15.28 21.13 -1.56
CA ALA A 132 -14.34 20.05 -1.87
C ALA A 132 -14.91 18.64 -1.56
N LEU A 133 -15.90 18.53 -0.65
CA LEU A 133 -16.53 17.26 -0.27
C LEU A 133 -17.70 16.86 -1.18
N LYS A 134 -18.08 17.66 -2.18
CA LYS A 134 -19.25 17.41 -3.04
C LYS A 134 -19.19 16.06 -3.77
N THR A 135 -18.00 15.55 -4.06
CA THR A 135 -17.78 14.27 -4.77
C THR A 135 -17.75 13.06 -3.84
N TRP A 136 -17.68 13.26 -2.52
CA TRP A 136 -17.53 12.16 -1.56
C TRP A 136 -18.75 11.26 -1.49
N LYS A 137 -19.95 11.85 -1.48
CA LYS A 137 -21.25 11.14 -1.45
C LYS A 137 -21.34 10.08 -0.35
N LYS A 138 -20.92 10.44 0.88
CA LYS A 138 -20.85 9.53 2.04
C LYS A 138 -21.94 9.83 3.06
N LYS A 139 -22.47 8.76 3.65
CA LYS A 139 -23.23 8.79 4.90
C LYS A 139 -22.33 8.25 6.01
N ILE A 140 -22.19 9.02 7.07
CA ILE A 140 -21.22 8.79 8.14
C ILE A 140 -21.99 8.69 9.44
N ASN A 141 -21.94 7.53 10.09
CA ASN A 141 -22.39 7.40 11.47
C ASN A 141 -21.23 7.81 12.38
N LEU A 142 -21.49 8.75 13.28
CA LEU A 142 -20.49 9.36 14.15
C LEU A 142 -20.92 9.24 15.62
N LYS A 143 -20.00 8.78 16.44
CA LYS A 143 -20.07 8.86 17.90
C LYS A 143 -18.74 9.36 18.44
N GLY A 144 -18.77 10.08 19.56
CA GLY A 144 -17.59 10.65 20.21
C GLY A 144 -17.73 12.13 20.50
N ASN A 145 -16.67 12.74 20.99
CA ASN A 145 -16.65 14.16 21.34
C ASN A 145 -15.70 14.91 20.40
N VAL A 146 -16.14 16.02 19.83
CA VAL A 146 -15.32 16.91 19.00
C VAL A 146 -15.30 18.30 19.63
N ARG A 147 -14.12 18.89 19.75
CA ARG A 147 -13.94 20.24 20.30
C ARG A 147 -12.80 20.98 19.58
N GLY A 148 -12.95 22.28 19.41
CA GLY A 148 -11.94 23.18 18.84
C GLY A 148 -12.52 24.12 17.79
N PRO A 149 -11.77 25.14 17.34
CA PRO A 149 -12.12 25.87 16.13
C PRO A 149 -12.03 24.96 14.90
N VAL A 150 -12.63 25.35 13.78
CA VAL A 150 -12.57 24.55 12.54
C VAL A 150 -11.12 24.32 12.13
N SER A 151 -10.24 25.31 12.30
CA SER A 151 -8.81 25.19 11.99
C SER A 151 -8.00 24.30 12.95
N ALA A 152 -8.55 23.89 14.09
CA ALA A 152 -7.89 23.01 15.05
C ALA A 152 -8.88 22.11 15.80
N LEU A 153 -9.43 21.11 15.11
CA LEU A 153 -10.43 20.19 15.65
C LEU A 153 -9.77 18.99 16.34
N ILE A 154 -10.20 18.71 17.57
CA ILE A 154 -9.80 17.53 18.34
C ILE A 154 -11.01 16.64 18.54
N GLY A 155 -10.93 15.40 18.07
CA GLY A 155 -11.90 14.34 18.28
C GLY A 155 -11.38 13.28 19.27
N LYS A 156 -12.18 12.98 20.29
CA LYS A 156 -11.88 11.99 21.34
C LYS A 156 -12.93 10.89 21.38
N GLN A 157 -12.47 9.65 21.53
CA GLN A 157 -13.32 8.46 21.58
C GLN A 157 -14.26 8.40 20.38
N LEU A 158 -13.71 8.70 19.20
CA LEU A 158 -14.46 8.66 17.96
C LEU A 158 -14.78 7.21 17.62
N GLU A 159 -16.00 6.97 17.19
CA GLU A 159 -16.42 5.79 16.44
C GLU A 159 -17.09 6.30 15.17
N ILE A 160 -16.50 5.98 14.02
CA ILE A 160 -16.94 6.45 12.72
C ILE A 160 -17.20 5.24 11.84
N GLN A 161 -18.41 5.13 11.30
CA GLN A 161 -18.76 4.12 10.32
C GLN A 161 -19.23 4.78 9.03
N THR A 162 -18.70 4.32 7.90
CA THR A 162 -19.06 4.84 6.57
C THR A 162 -18.98 3.72 5.54
N ASP A 163 -19.59 3.94 4.38
CA ASP A 163 -19.74 2.95 3.32
C ASP A 163 -20.32 1.62 3.84
N LYS A 164 -19.79 0.48 3.37
CA LYS A 164 -20.31 -0.84 3.73
C LYS A 164 -19.55 -1.46 4.89
N GLN A 165 -18.23 -1.28 4.94
CA GLN A 165 -17.35 -2.01 5.86
C GLN A 165 -16.25 -1.15 6.47
N THR A 166 -16.26 0.17 6.24
CA THR A 166 -15.27 1.07 6.82
C THR A 166 -15.70 1.52 8.22
N TYR A 167 -14.86 1.20 9.20
CA TYR A 167 -15.06 1.54 10.60
C TYR A 167 -13.75 2.06 11.18
N PHE A 168 -13.81 3.16 11.90
CA PHE A 168 -12.71 3.74 12.65
C PHE A 168 -13.11 3.87 14.11
N SER A 169 -12.22 3.51 15.01
CA SER A 169 -12.30 3.92 16.42
C SER A 169 -10.96 4.42 16.92
N GLY A 170 -10.98 5.52 17.66
CA GLY A 170 -9.75 6.16 18.14
C GLY A 170 -9.90 7.64 18.45
N ASP A 171 -8.76 8.31 18.54
CA ASP A 171 -8.67 9.76 18.69
C ASP A 171 -8.09 10.37 17.41
N ALA A 172 -8.50 11.59 17.08
CA ALA A 172 -7.96 12.35 15.95
C ALA A 172 -7.77 13.83 16.33
N SER A 173 -6.74 14.47 15.79
CA SER A 173 -6.50 15.91 15.84
C SER A 173 -6.20 16.40 14.42
N LEU A 174 -6.82 17.50 14.03
CA LEU A 174 -6.70 18.11 12.70
C LEU A 174 -6.40 19.59 12.89
N THR A 175 -5.20 20.02 12.50
CA THR A 175 -4.75 21.42 12.59
C THR A 175 -4.40 21.96 11.21
N GLY A 176 -5.09 22.99 10.72
CA GLY A 176 -4.90 23.57 9.39
C GLY A 176 -6.10 23.43 8.43
N LEU A 177 -7.24 22.94 8.91
CA LEU A 177 -8.49 22.96 8.14
C LEU A 177 -8.93 24.41 7.85
N PRO A 178 -9.70 24.65 6.78
CA PRO A 178 -10.28 23.66 5.85
C PRO A 178 -9.33 23.21 4.71
N ASP A 179 -8.08 23.69 4.63
CA ASP A 179 -7.13 23.22 3.62
C ASP A 179 -6.53 21.87 4.03
N ILE A 180 -7.14 20.80 3.52
CA ILE A 180 -6.73 19.43 3.80
C ILE A 180 -5.30 19.10 3.37
N ASN A 181 -4.71 19.82 2.40
CA ASN A 181 -3.34 19.58 1.97
C ASN A 181 -2.30 20.17 2.92
N GLU A 182 -2.69 21.19 3.69
CA GLU A 182 -1.88 21.87 4.70
C GLU A 182 -2.27 21.45 6.14
N THR A 183 -3.25 20.55 6.28
CA THR A 183 -3.69 20.06 7.58
C THR A 183 -2.69 19.06 8.15
N PHE A 184 -2.15 19.37 9.33
CA PHE A 184 -1.42 18.43 10.16
C PHE A 184 -2.42 17.51 10.88
N ILE A 185 -2.24 16.20 10.71
CA ILE A 185 -3.16 15.16 11.16
C ILE A 185 -2.44 14.28 12.18
N GLU A 186 -3.06 14.11 13.34
CA GLU A 186 -2.64 13.11 14.32
C GLU A 186 -3.80 12.15 14.57
N ILE A 187 -3.60 10.87 14.28
CA ILE A 187 -4.60 9.83 14.50
C ILE A 187 -3.97 8.77 15.39
N ASN A 188 -4.69 8.41 16.45
CA ASN A 188 -4.41 7.23 17.26
C ASN A 188 -5.56 6.23 17.05
N ALA A 189 -5.39 5.32 16.12
CA ALA A 189 -6.38 4.32 15.73
C ALA A 189 -6.29 3.11 16.67
N ARG A 190 -7.34 2.89 17.45
CA ARG A 190 -7.55 1.60 18.13
C ARG A 190 -7.89 0.52 17.11
N THR A 191 -8.77 0.86 16.16
CA THR A 191 -8.99 0.07 14.95
C THR A 191 -9.41 0.97 13.80
N LEU A 192 -8.86 0.72 12.62
CA LEU A 192 -9.36 1.17 11.34
C LEU A 192 -9.58 -0.08 10.49
N LYS A 193 -10.83 -0.49 10.35
CA LYS A 193 -11.24 -1.60 9.50
C LYS A 193 -11.76 -1.08 8.18
N THR A 194 -11.31 -1.64 7.06
CA THR A 194 -11.83 -1.32 5.73
C THR A 194 -11.66 -2.51 4.78
N THR A 195 -12.09 -2.36 3.54
CA THR A 195 -11.86 -3.29 2.44
C THR A 195 -11.25 -2.56 1.27
N TYR A 196 -10.66 -3.29 0.31
CA TYR A 196 -10.20 -2.69 -0.93
C TYR A 196 -11.32 -1.91 -1.66
N ALA A 197 -12.55 -2.46 -1.67
CA ALA A 197 -13.70 -1.84 -2.33
C ALA A 197 -14.12 -0.49 -1.72
N ASP A 198 -14.03 -0.36 -0.39
CA ASP A 198 -14.28 0.92 0.27
C ASP A 198 -13.06 1.84 0.14
N ALA A 199 -11.84 1.33 0.29
CA ALA A 199 -10.60 2.12 0.22
C ALA A 199 -10.43 2.85 -1.13
N ILE A 200 -10.75 2.20 -2.26
CA ILE A 200 -10.70 2.85 -3.59
C ILE A 200 -11.70 3.99 -3.76
N SER A 201 -12.70 4.10 -2.89
CA SER A 201 -13.64 5.22 -2.91
C SER A 201 -13.07 6.47 -2.23
N PHE A 202 -12.11 6.30 -1.31
CA PHE A 202 -11.34 7.39 -0.69
C PHE A 202 -10.05 7.69 -1.46
N ALA A 203 -9.39 6.64 -1.98
CA ALA A 203 -8.16 6.73 -2.73
C ALA A 203 -8.27 6.01 -4.09
N PRO A 204 -8.91 6.63 -5.11
CA PRO A 204 -9.10 6.03 -6.43
C PRO A 204 -7.81 5.61 -7.13
N GLU A 205 -6.70 6.25 -6.79
CA GLU A 205 -5.35 5.95 -7.29
C GLU A 205 -4.91 4.50 -7.01
N LEU A 206 -5.45 3.87 -5.97
CA LEU A 206 -5.19 2.45 -5.66
C LEU A 206 -5.61 1.52 -6.82
N LYS A 207 -6.58 1.92 -7.66
CA LYS A 207 -6.98 1.15 -8.85
C LYS A 207 -5.88 1.04 -9.92
N LYS A 208 -4.88 1.93 -9.87
CA LYS A 208 -3.76 1.91 -10.83
C LYS A 208 -2.68 0.88 -10.47
N ILE A 209 -2.75 0.32 -9.25
CA ILE A 209 -1.83 -0.72 -8.79
C ILE A 209 -2.33 -2.06 -9.35
N ASN A 210 -1.62 -2.58 -10.35
CA ASN A 210 -1.99 -3.80 -11.09
C ASN A 210 -0.98 -4.95 -10.95
N ASN A 211 0.16 -4.70 -10.33
CA ASN A 211 1.23 -5.68 -10.12
C ASN A 211 1.01 -6.56 -8.87
N ILE A 212 0.05 -6.20 -8.01
CA ILE A 212 -0.33 -6.94 -6.81
C ILE A 212 -1.85 -7.01 -6.70
N SER A 213 -2.36 -8.10 -6.11
CA SER A 213 -3.80 -8.34 -5.95
C SER A 213 -4.28 -7.84 -4.59
N LEU A 214 -4.47 -6.52 -4.49
CA LEU A 214 -4.93 -5.87 -3.26
C LEU A 214 -6.32 -6.37 -2.81
N ASP A 215 -7.13 -6.86 -3.72
CA ASP A 215 -8.41 -7.49 -3.43
C ASP A 215 -8.25 -8.81 -2.64
N ASN A 216 -7.12 -9.51 -2.78
CA ASN A 216 -6.83 -10.74 -2.00
C ASN A 216 -6.61 -10.47 -0.50
N LEU A 217 -6.38 -9.21 -0.10
CA LEU A 217 -6.36 -8.83 1.33
C LEU A 217 -7.72 -9.08 1.99
N ARG A 218 -8.81 -9.01 1.23
CA ARG A 218 -10.23 -9.09 1.64
C ARG A 218 -10.64 -7.96 2.59
N TYR A 219 -10.02 -7.90 3.76
CA TYR A 219 -10.15 -6.84 4.75
C TYR A 219 -8.78 -6.31 5.15
N ILE A 220 -8.77 -5.08 5.66
CA ILE A 220 -7.61 -4.44 6.26
C ILE A 220 -8.06 -3.96 7.63
N ASN A 221 -7.42 -4.43 8.69
CA ASN A 221 -7.64 -3.98 10.06
C ASN A 221 -6.32 -3.39 10.57
N PHE A 222 -6.29 -2.07 10.75
CA PHE A 222 -5.13 -1.33 11.21
C PHE A 222 -5.31 -0.88 12.66
N SER A 223 -4.28 -1.05 13.49
CA SER A 223 -4.20 -0.46 14.83
C SER A 223 -2.85 0.21 14.99
N GLY A 224 -2.82 1.49 15.35
CA GLY A 224 -1.57 2.26 15.36
C GLY A 224 -1.79 3.76 15.30
N SER A 225 -0.75 4.47 14.90
CA SER A 225 -0.74 5.93 14.81
C SER A 225 -0.40 6.41 13.40
N PHE A 226 -0.96 7.55 13.03
CA PHE A 226 -0.59 8.34 11.87
C PHE A 226 -0.31 9.77 12.35
N THR A 227 0.82 10.34 11.94
CA THR A 227 1.22 11.70 12.31
C THR A 227 1.87 12.39 11.13
N GLY A 228 1.33 13.54 10.73
CA GLY A 228 1.88 14.38 9.67
C GLY A 228 0.82 14.91 8.71
N PHE A 229 1.26 15.33 7.53
CA PHE A 229 0.40 15.78 6.44
C PHE A 229 0.07 14.61 5.51
N ILE A 230 -0.99 14.71 4.70
CA ILE A 230 -1.35 13.66 3.72
C ILE A 230 -0.17 13.29 2.80
N ASN A 231 0.72 14.24 2.52
CA ASN A 231 1.88 14.07 1.66
C ASN A 231 3.22 13.94 2.41
N ASP A 232 3.27 14.02 3.73
CA ASP A 232 4.50 13.85 4.54
C ASP A 232 4.11 13.35 5.93
N PHE A 233 4.20 12.04 6.15
CA PHE A 233 3.69 11.42 7.36
C PHE A 233 4.55 10.25 7.85
N VAL A 234 4.41 9.99 9.15
CA VAL A 234 4.89 8.77 9.80
C VAL A 234 3.68 7.94 10.20
N THR A 235 3.74 6.64 9.92
CA THR A 235 2.74 5.66 10.37
C THR A 235 3.42 4.51 11.07
N TYR A 236 2.89 4.13 12.23
CA TYR A 236 3.36 3.00 13.02
C TYR A 236 2.16 2.17 13.45
N GLY A 237 2.18 0.86 13.19
CA GLY A 237 1.08 0.01 13.63
C GLY A 237 1.10 -1.41 13.11
N ASN A 238 0.08 -2.16 13.52
CA ASN A 238 -0.20 -3.49 13.02
C ASN A 238 -1.27 -3.41 11.94
N VAL A 239 -1.08 -4.18 10.87
CA VAL A 239 -2.02 -4.37 9.77
C VAL A 239 -2.36 -5.85 9.72
N GLU A 240 -3.62 -6.18 9.94
CA GLU A 240 -4.15 -7.53 9.82
C GLU A 240 -5.02 -7.63 8.56
N THR A 241 -4.83 -8.70 7.81
CA THR A 241 -5.57 -9.00 6.57
C THR A 241 -5.86 -10.50 6.48
N ALA A 242 -6.66 -10.92 5.50
CA ALA A 242 -6.87 -12.34 5.23
C ALA A 242 -5.59 -13.08 4.76
N LEU A 243 -4.53 -12.36 4.38
CA LEU A 243 -3.25 -12.93 3.98
C LEU A 243 -2.27 -13.09 5.16
N GLY A 244 -2.54 -12.44 6.29
CA GLY A 244 -1.66 -12.46 7.46
C GLY A 244 -1.51 -11.09 8.10
N MET A 245 -0.65 -11.03 9.12
CA MET A 245 -0.34 -9.82 9.86
C MET A 245 0.99 -9.23 9.43
N ALA A 246 1.07 -7.91 9.39
CA ALA A 246 2.30 -7.16 9.22
C ALA A 246 2.37 -6.04 10.25
N LYS A 247 3.56 -5.77 10.78
CA LYS A 247 3.84 -4.58 11.56
C LYS A 247 4.64 -3.61 10.68
N ALA A 248 4.24 -2.35 10.67
CA ALA A 248 4.86 -1.31 9.86
C ALA A 248 5.29 -0.14 10.74
N ASP A 249 6.47 0.41 10.45
CA ASP A 249 6.95 1.69 10.94
C ASP A 249 7.56 2.42 9.74
N VAL A 250 6.81 3.36 9.16
CA VAL A 250 7.11 3.94 7.85
C VAL A 250 6.98 5.46 7.89
N ASN A 251 8.02 6.14 7.43
CA ASN A 251 7.99 7.53 7.03
C ASN A 251 7.80 7.61 5.50
N MET A 252 6.84 8.40 5.05
CA MET A 252 6.46 8.54 3.64
C MET A 252 6.36 10.02 3.27
N LYS A 253 6.98 10.40 2.15
CA LYS A 253 6.88 11.74 1.54
C LYS A 253 6.45 11.62 0.09
N LEU A 254 5.43 12.40 -0.29
CA LEU A 254 4.77 12.39 -1.60
C LEU A 254 4.81 13.80 -2.24
N PRO A 255 6.00 14.37 -2.52
CA PRO A 255 6.12 15.71 -3.08
C PRO A 255 5.49 15.80 -4.48
N LYS A 256 4.71 16.85 -4.73
CA LYS A 256 4.09 17.10 -6.05
C LYS A 256 5.17 17.22 -7.14
N GLY A 257 5.03 16.43 -8.21
CA GLY A 257 5.94 16.47 -9.36
C GLY A 257 7.33 15.88 -9.11
N ARG A 258 7.59 15.28 -7.95
CA ARG A 258 8.85 14.59 -7.64
C ARG A 258 8.57 13.13 -7.24
N PRO A 259 9.55 12.22 -7.37
CA PRO A 259 9.39 10.86 -6.88
C PRO A 259 9.07 10.82 -5.38
N PRO A 260 8.15 9.94 -4.93
CA PRO A 260 7.95 9.61 -3.53
C PRO A 260 9.25 9.26 -2.82
N VAL A 261 9.40 9.57 -1.54
CA VAL A 261 10.53 9.14 -0.71
C VAL A 261 9.99 8.41 0.51
N TYR A 262 10.57 7.27 0.84
CA TYR A 262 10.11 6.44 1.94
C TYR A 262 11.26 5.79 2.68
N THR A 263 11.10 5.64 3.99
CA THR A 263 12.02 4.91 4.85
C THR A 263 11.21 4.19 5.91
N GLY A 264 11.57 2.97 6.26
CA GLY A 264 10.85 2.28 7.30
C GLY A 264 11.29 0.85 7.53
N SER A 265 10.55 0.19 8.41
CA SER A 265 10.66 -1.23 8.65
C SER A 265 9.28 -1.90 8.53
N ILE A 266 9.29 -3.12 8.01
CA ILE A 266 8.12 -3.97 7.89
C ILE A 266 8.51 -5.34 8.44
N SER A 267 7.71 -5.88 9.35
CA SER A 267 7.90 -7.25 9.82
C SER A 267 6.62 -8.07 9.73
N SER A 268 6.79 -9.37 9.54
CA SER A 268 5.70 -10.33 9.55
C SER A 268 6.16 -11.69 10.07
N SER A 269 5.33 -12.32 10.89
CA SER A 269 5.52 -13.71 11.35
C SER A 269 4.91 -14.75 10.39
N GLY A 270 4.18 -14.30 9.36
CA GLY A 270 3.50 -15.16 8.41
C GLY A 270 2.52 -14.38 7.55
N PHE A 271 2.95 -14.04 6.33
CA PHE A 271 2.13 -13.37 5.34
C PHE A 271 2.11 -14.19 4.04
N ASN A 272 0.93 -14.42 3.48
CA ASN A 272 0.76 -15.19 2.24
C ASN A 272 1.13 -14.33 1.02
N LEU A 273 2.44 -14.27 0.74
CA LEU A 273 2.98 -13.51 -0.38
C LEU A 273 2.53 -14.08 -1.72
N GLY A 274 2.44 -15.41 -1.84
CA GLY A 274 1.98 -16.07 -3.06
C GLY A 274 0.58 -15.62 -3.50
N LYS A 275 -0.37 -15.52 -2.58
CA LYS A 275 -1.71 -14.97 -2.88
C LYS A 275 -1.68 -13.48 -3.22
N LEU A 276 -0.80 -12.69 -2.62
CA LEU A 276 -0.69 -11.26 -2.95
C LEU A 276 -0.17 -11.06 -4.38
N LEU A 277 0.82 -11.87 -4.78
CA LEU A 277 1.48 -11.79 -6.09
C LEU A 277 0.84 -12.65 -7.17
N ASN A 278 -0.20 -13.43 -6.85
CA ASN A 278 -0.77 -14.49 -7.70
C ASN A 278 0.27 -15.52 -8.19
N ASP A 279 1.23 -15.85 -7.34
CA ASP A 279 2.24 -16.87 -7.64
C ASP A 279 1.92 -18.15 -6.85
N THR A 280 1.63 -19.23 -7.59
CA THR A 280 1.30 -20.55 -7.01
C THR A 280 2.52 -21.32 -6.47
N MET A 281 3.72 -20.90 -6.86
CA MET A 281 4.97 -21.48 -6.37
C MET A 281 5.39 -20.86 -5.04
N MET A 282 5.01 -19.59 -4.81
CA MET A 282 5.26 -18.88 -3.55
C MET A 282 4.15 -19.16 -2.53
N GLY A 283 4.50 -19.18 -1.25
CA GLY A 283 3.56 -19.37 -0.14
C GLY A 283 3.68 -18.29 0.92
N PHE A 284 3.77 -18.71 2.18
CA PHE A 284 3.93 -17.81 3.31
C PHE A 284 5.38 -17.35 3.47
N VAL A 285 5.55 -16.13 3.97
CA VAL A 285 6.84 -15.57 4.36
C VAL A 285 6.79 -15.02 5.77
N SER A 286 7.86 -15.24 6.53
CA SER A 286 8.16 -14.50 7.75
C SER A 286 9.46 -13.75 7.57
N LEU A 287 9.42 -12.44 7.76
CA LEU A 287 10.55 -11.55 7.51
C LEU A 287 10.55 -10.35 8.43
N ASP A 288 11.73 -9.76 8.57
CA ASP A 288 11.99 -8.42 9.06
C ASP A 288 12.76 -7.67 7.95
N ALA A 289 12.13 -6.67 7.35
CA ALA A 289 12.70 -5.85 6.28
C ALA A 289 12.87 -4.41 6.76
N LYS A 290 13.99 -3.79 6.39
CA LYS A 290 14.20 -2.34 6.42
C LYS A 290 14.34 -1.85 5.00
N LEU A 291 13.61 -0.81 4.66
CA LEU A 291 13.62 -0.23 3.33
C LEU A 291 13.90 1.27 3.38
N LYS A 292 14.64 1.74 2.38
CA LYS A 292 14.79 3.16 2.07
C LYS A 292 14.69 3.30 0.57
N GLY A 293 13.80 4.15 0.09
CA GLY A 293 13.70 4.35 -1.35
C GLY A 293 13.16 5.70 -1.77
N ALA A 294 13.33 5.95 -3.06
CA ALA A 294 12.81 7.09 -3.79
C ALA A 294 12.21 6.60 -5.11
N GLY A 295 10.92 6.85 -5.33
CA GLY A 295 10.14 6.34 -6.46
C GLY A 295 9.54 4.96 -6.18
N PHE A 296 8.30 4.75 -6.64
CA PHE A 296 7.62 3.44 -6.58
C PHE A 296 7.90 2.56 -7.81
N ASN A 297 8.39 3.14 -8.92
CA ASN A 297 8.81 2.38 -10.09
C ASN A 297 10.29 1.97 -9.92
N PRO A 298 10.60 0.66 -9.79
CA PRO A 298 11.98 0.18 -9.66
C PRO A 298 12.90 0.61 -10.81
N GLU A 299 12.36 0.81 -12.01
CA GLU A 299 13.16 1.18 -13.18
C GLU A 299 13.75 2.59 -13.09
N LYS A 300 13.04 3.49 -12.41
CA LYS A 300 13.42 4.91 -12.27
C LYS A 300 13.82 5.27 -10.85
N GLY A 301 13.55 4.37 -9.90
CA GLY A 301 13.72 4.59 -8.48
C GLY A 301 15.11 4.24 -7.98
N ASN A 302 15.33 4.61 -6.73
CA ASN A 302 16.44 4.16 -5.92
C ASN A 302 15.86 3.44 -4.71
N VAL A 303 16.23 2.19 -4.46
CA VAL A 303 15.68 1.40 -3.35
C VAL A 303 16.81 0.63 -2.71
N ALA A 304 16.99 0.76 -1.40
CA ALA A 304 17.84 -0.10 -0.58
C ALA A 304 16.94 -0.93 0.33
N LEU A 305 17.24 -2.23 0.41
CA LEU A 305 16.48 -3.22 1.16
C LEU A 305 17.45 -4.10 1.96
N GLU A 306 17.28 -4.12 3.28
CA GLU A 306 17.94 -5.07 4.19
C GLU A 306 16.86 -6.00 4.74
N THR A 307 17.01 -7.30 4.59
CA THR A 307 15.96 -8.27 4.97
C THR A 307 16.54 -9.48 5.67
N LYS A 308 15.93 -9.84 6.80
CA LYS A 308 16.09 -11.14 7.45
C LYS A 308 14.81 -11.92 7.24
N VAL A 309 14.89 -13.09 6.63
CA VAL A 309 13.75 -13.97 6.40
C VAL A 309 13.90 -15.19 7.29
N ASN A 310 13.00 -15.33 8.24
CA ASN A 310 12.96 -16.50 9.13
C ASN A 310 12.54 -17.73 8.32
N TYR A 311 11.49 -17.59 7.51
CA TYR A 311 11.13 -18.60 6.53
C TYR A 311 10.44 -18.03 5.29
N PHE A 312 10.55 -18.75 4.17
CA PHE A 312 9.87 -18.47 2.92
C PHE A 312 9.45 -19.79 2.25
N ASP A 313 8.17 -19.93 1.95
CA ASP A 313 7.65 -21.08 1.23
C ASP A 313 7.81 -20.88 -0.29
N TYR A 314 8.56 -21.77 -0.93
CA TYR A 314 8.72 -21.79 -2.38
C TYR A 314 8.78 -23.22 -2.90
N ASN A 315 8.09 -23.51 -4.00
CA ASN A 315 8.08 -24.83 -4.65
C ASN A 315 7.83 -25.99 -3.66
N LYS A 316 6.86 -25.82 -2.75
CA LYS A 316 6.49 -26.79 -1.71
C LYS A 316 7.61 -27.14 -0.73
N TYR A 317 8.61 -26.27 -0.59
CA TYR A 317 9.65 -26.35 0.43
C TYR A 317 9.68 -25.05 1.24
N ARG A 318 9.91 -25.16 2.55
CA ARG A 318 10.06 -24.00 3.44
C ARG A 318 11.54 -23.73 3.64
N TYR A 319 12.06 -22.73 2.94
CA TYR A 319 13.41 -22.24 3.13
C TYR A 319 13.51 -21.43 4.41
N GLN A 320 14.63 -21.50 5.12
CA GLN A 320 14.81 -20.80 6.39
C GLN A 320 16.16 -20.08 6.50
N ASN A 321 16.24 -19.12 7.43
CA ASN A 321 17.45 -18.37 7.77
C ASN A 321 18.11 -17.69 6.57
N ILE A 322 17.34 -16.91 5.81
CA ILE A 322 17.86 -16.15 4.67
C ILE A 322 18.18 -14.72 5.11
N ARG A 323 19.31 -14.19 4.66
CA ARG A 323 19.60 -12.76 4.71
C ARG A 323 19.76 -12.24 3.29
N PHE A 324 19.19 -11.06 3.04
CA PHE A 324 19.29 -10.40 1.75
C PHE A 324 19.49 -8.90 1.98
N ASP A 325 20.57 -8.36 1.42
CA ASP A 325 20.87 -6.94 1.43
C ASP A 325 21.11 -6.51 -0.02
N GLY A 326 20.33 -5.55 -0.52
CA GLY A 326 20.45 -5.13 -1.91
C GLY A 326 20.04 -3.68 -2.14
N ASP A 327 20.61 -3.11 -3.19
CA ASP A 327 20.28 -1.79 -3.70
C ASP A 327 19.91 -1.83 -5.18
N VAL A 328 18.92 -1.02 -5.54
CA VAL A 328 18.55 -0.70 -6.91
C VAL A 328 18.79 0.79 -7.08
N ASN A 329 19.52 1.16 -8.14
CA ASN A 329 19.72 2.54 -8.56
C ASN A 329 19.48 2.61 -10.07
N ARG A 330 18.29 3.07 -10.48
CA ARG A 330 17.92 3.30 -11.88
C ARG A 330 18.29 2.12 -12.80
N ASN A 331 17.58 1.00 -12.67
CA ASN A 331 17.84 -0.25 -13.42
C ASN A 331 19.18 -0.95 -13.15
N ASN A 332 20.01 -0.45 -12.23
CA ASN A 332 21.19 -1.17 -11.77
C ASN A 332 20.93 -1.76 -10.39
N PHE A 333 21.00 -3.08 -10.26
CA PHE A 333 20.84 -3.80 -9.02
C PHE A 333 22.20 -4.34 -8.54
N ASN A 334 22.47 -4.25 -7.24
CA ASN A 334 23.53 -4.99 -6.57
C ASN A 334 22.97 -5.59 -5.30
N GLY A 335 23.42 -6.78 -4.91
CA GLY A 335 23.01 -7.35 -3.64
C GLY A 335 23.80 -8.57 -3.23
N ASN A 336 23.72 -8.85 -1.94
CA ASN A 336 24.28 -10.02 -1.30
C ASN A 336 23.15 -10.81 -0.65
N ALA A 337 23.19 -12.12 -0.81
CA ALA A 337 22.26 -13.04 -0.19
C ALA A 337 23.02 -14.17 0.51
N SER A 338 22.45 -14.67 1.61
CA SER A 338 22.93 -15.90 2.25
C SER A 338 21.76 -16.71 2.76
N ILE A 339 21.91 -18.02 2.80
CA ILE A 339 20.94 -18.96 3.34
C ILE A 339 21.67 -19.99 4.20
N ASP A 340 21.12 -20.30 5.37
CA ASP A 340 21.60 -21.34 6.28
C ASP A 340 20.46 -22.30 6.61
N ASP A 341 20.12 -23.13 5.62
CA ASP A 341 19.03 -24.09 5.63
C ASP A 341 19.60 -25.54 5.65
N PRO A 342 18.91 -26.52 6.26
CA PRO A 342 19.39 -27.90 6.35
C PRO A 342 19.72 -28.53 4.99
N ASN A 343 19.08 -28.08 3.91
CA ASN A 343 19.27 -28.60 2.56
C ASN A 343 20.00 -27.65 1.63
N ILE A 344 20.26 -26.41 2.05
CA ILE A 344 21.04 -25.44 1.28
C ILE A 344 21.77 -24.47 2.19
N LYS A 345 23.08 -24.37 2.02
CA LYS A 345 23.89 -23.33 2.63
C LYS A 345 24.78 -22.71 1.57
N LEU A 346 24.54 -21.43 1.30
CA LEU A 346 25.33 -20.68 0.33
C LEU A 346 25.36 -19.18 0.65
N THR A 347 26.35 -18.53 0.08
CA THR A 347 26.39 -17.06 -0.11
C THR A 347 26.34 -16.75 -1.59
N LEU A 348 25.79 -15.59 -1.93
CA LEU A 348 25.65 -15.09 -3.29
C LEU A 348 25.89 -13.59 -3.29
N ASN A 349 26.81 -13.10 -4.11
CA ASN A 349 26.92 -11.70 -4.48
C ASN A 349 26.48 -11.58 -5.94
N GLY A 350 25.56 -10.67 -6.22
CA GLY A 350 24.96 -10.51 -7.54
C GLY A 350 24.83 -9.05 -7.96
N SER A 351 25.02 -8.79 -9.24
CA SER A 351 24.73 -7.51 -9.88
C SER A 351 23.93 -7.71 -11.16
N ILE A 352 23.04 -6.77 -11.46
CA ILE A 352 22.24 -6.75 -12.70
C ILE A 352 22.24 -5.32 -13.23
N ASP A 353 22.84 -5.09 -14.40
CA ASP A 353 22.77 -3.82 -15.11
C ASP A 353 21.74 -3.91 -16.24
N SER A 354 20.55 -3.36 -15.98
CA SER A 354 19.46 -3.25 -16.96
C SER A 354 19.33 -1.86 -17.58
N ARG A 355 20.39 -1.03 -17.54
CA ARG A 355 20.39 0.30 -18.17
C ARG A 355 20.53 0.21 -19.69
N LYS A 356 21.12 -0.88 -20.19
CA LYS A 356 21.24 -1.21 -21.61
C LYS A 356 20.00 -1.97 -22.10
N ALA A 357 19.78 -1.97 -23.41
CA ALA A 357 18.68 -2.71 -24.03
C ALA A 357 18.77 -4.24 -23.82
N ILE A 358 19.99 -4.76 -23.63
CA ILE A 358 20.27 -6.13 -23.23
C ILE A 358 20.91 -6.04 -21.83
N PRO A 359 20.29 -6.62 -20.79
CA PRO A 359 20.82 -6.53 -19.44
C PRO A 359 22.05 -7.42 -19.27
N GLU A 360 22.97 -6.98 -18.41
CA GLU A 360 24.18 -7.68 -18.01
C GLU A 360 24.04 -8.18 -16.56
N PHE A 361 24.57 -9.36 -16.28
CA PHE A 361 24.42 -10.06 -15.00
C PHE A 361 25.77 -10.59 -14.54
N GLU A 362 26.10 -10.36 -13.28
CA GLU A 362 27.26 -10.97 -12.63
C GLU A 362 26.83 -11.64 -11.34
N PHE A 363 27.24 -12.88 -11.14
CA PHE A 363 26.95 -13.65 -9.93
C PHE A 363 28.19 -14.40 -9.47
N LEU A 364 28.44 -14.34 -8.17
CA LEU A 364 29.47 -15.11 -7.48
C LEU A 364 28.83 -15.80 -6.29
N SER A 365 28.92 -17.12 -6.21
CA SER A 365 28.34 -17.90 -5.12
C SER A 365 29.33 -18.88 -4.53
N HIS A 366 29.34 -18.97 -3.21
CA HIS A 366 29.99 -20.04 -2.48
C HIS A 366 28.90 -20.98 -1.95
N ILE A 367 28.95 -22.24 -2.35
CA ILE A 367 27.97 -23.27 -2.01
C ILE A 367 28.65 -24.25 -1.05
N ASP A 368 28.30 -24.17 0.23
CA ASP A 368 28.77 -25.12 1.24
C ASP A 368 28.10 -26.49 1.00
N HIS A 369 26.77 -26.49 0.83
CA HIS A 369 26.00 -27.66 0.40
C HIS A 369 24.69 -27.26 -0.27
N LEU A 370 24.25 -28.06 -1.23
CA LEU A 370 22.96 -27.95 -1.92
C LEU A 370 22.41 -29.36 -2.18
N ASN A 371 21.31 -29.73 -1.51
CA ASN A 371 20.64 -31.01 -1.67
C ASN A 371 19.42 -30.86 -2.58
N PHE A 372 19.48 -31.34 -3.81
CA PHE A 372 18.45 -31.04 -4.81
C PHE A 372 17.11 -31.70 -4.54
N LYS A 373 17.10 -32.94 -4.03
CA LYS A 373 15.87 -33.72 -3.82
C LYS A 373 14.97 -33.17 -2.70
N PRO A 374 15.48 -32.90 -1.49
CA PRO A 374 14.67 -32.30 -0.44
C PRO A 374 14.07 -30.94 -0.81
N LEU A 375 14.79 -30.17 -1.65
CA LEU A 375 14.35 -28.86 -2.16
C LEU A 375 13.36 -28.95 -3.33
N ASN A 376 12.94 -30.16 -3.73
CA ASN A 376 12.08 -30.40 -4.90
C ASN A 376 12.64 -29.85 -6.22
N LEU A 377 13.97 -29.74 -6.36
CA LEU A 377 14.63 -29.25 -7.58
C LEU A 377 14.88 -30.38 -8.58
N ILE A 378 15.36 -31.53 -8.10
CA ILE A 378 15.65 -32.73 -8.90
C ILE A 378 15.15 -33.96 -8.15
N LYS A 379 14.62 -34.97 -8.86
CA LYS A 379 14.09 -36.20 -8.21
C LYS A 379 15.17 -37.10 -7.63
N ASP A 380 16.35 -37.10 -8.26
CA ASP A 380 17.50 -37.88 -7.84
C ASP A 380 18.15 -37.29 -6.59
N ASN A 381 18.64 -38.15 -5.71
CA ASN A 381 19.34 -37.75 -4.50
C ASN A 381 20.76 -37.29 -4.84
N ILE A 382 20.85 -36.07 -5.35
CA ILE A 382 22.10 -35.41 -5.73
C ILE A 382 22.38 -34.31 -4.73
N SER A 383 23.65 -34.14 -4.37
CA SER A 383 24.13 -32.97 -3.65
C SER A 383 25.34 -32.33 -4.33
N LEU A 384 25.50 -31.02 -4.14
CA LEU A 384 26.57 -30.23 -4.72
C LEU A 384 27.16 -29.27 -3.68
N SER A 385 28.48 -29.14 -3.66
CA SER A 385 29.22 -28.02 -3.07
C SER A 385 30.20 -27.45 -4.09
N GLY A 386 30.69 -26.22 -3.89
CA GLY A 386 31.70 -25.61 -4.75
C GLY A 386 31.58 -24.10 -4.84
N LYS A 387 32.26 -23.51 -5.83
CA LYS A 387 32.20 -22.08 -6.13
C LYS A 387 31.62 -21.88 -7.51
N ALA A 388 30.52 -21.14 -7.61
CA ALA A 388 29.89 -20.83 -8.87
C ALA A 388 30.12 -19.36 -9.25
N ASN A 389 30.38 -19.11 -10.52
CA ASN A 389 30.52 -17.77 -11.08
C ASN A 389 29.76 -17.70 -12.40
N ALA A 390 29.08 -16.60 -12.65
CA ALA A 390 28.38 -16.36 -13.91
C ALA A 390 28.52 -14.90 -14.32
N HIS A 391 28.82 -14.68 -15.60
CA HIS A 391 28.87 -13.37 -16.22
C HIS A 391 28.20 -13.48 -17.59
N PHE A 392 26.98 -12.96 -17.72
CA PHE A 392 26.22 -13.10 -18.96
C PHE A 392 25.37 -11.87 -19.27
N SER A 393 24.94 -11.77 -20.52
CA SER A 393 24.00 -10.77 -21.01
C SER A 393 22.88 -11.45 -21.79
N GLY A 394 21.64 -10.97 -21.68
CA GLY A 394 20.50 -11.57 -22.38
C GLY A 394 19.16 -11.19 -21.76
N LYS A 395 18.06 -11.28 -22.52
CA LYS A 395 16.71 -11.00 -22.00
C LYS A 395 16.02 -12.25 -21.45
N THR A 396 16.48 -13.42 -21.88
CA THR A 396 15.91 -14.73 -21.62
C THR A 396 17.02 -15.77 -21.47
N ILE A 397 16.67 -16.98 -21.04
CA ILE A 397 17.60 -18.10 -21.02
C ILE A 397 18.02 -18.55 -22.44
N ASP A 398 17.25 -18.19 -23.48
CA ASP A 398 17.49 -18.67 -24.84
C ASP A 398 18.44 -17.76 -25.64
N ASP A 399 18.54 -16.48 -25.27
CA ASP A 399 19.39 -15.48 -25.94
C ASP A 399 20.62 -15.07 -25.12
N PHE A 400 20.89 -15.73 -23.98
CA PHE A 400 22.05 -15.37 -23.17
C PHE A 400 23.37 -15.59 -23.93
N LEU A 401 24.32 -14.68 -23.71
CA LEU A 401 25.72 -14.72 -24.14
C LEU A 401 26.63 -14.44 -22.93
N GLY A 402 27.79 -15.09 -22.88
CA GLY A 402 28.73 -14.96 -21.76
C GLY A 402 29.15 -16.32 -21.21
N SER A 403 29.52 -16.36 -19.94
CA SER A 403 30.05 -17.55 -19.29
C SER A 403 29.39 -17.84 -17.95
N ALA A 404 29.38 -19.12 -17.60
CA ALA A 404 29.09 -19.58 -16.25
C ALA A 404 30.03 -20.74 -15.93
N SER A 405 30.51 -20.85 -14.70
CA SER A 405 31.30 -21.99 -14.28
C SER A 405 31.05 -22.35 -12.83
N ILE A 406 31.37 -23.60 -12.52
CA ILE A 406 31.52 -24.10 -11.16
C ILE A 406 32.89 -24.75 -11.03
N SER A 407 33.60 -24.45 -9.95
CA SER A 407 34.91 -24.99 -9.61
C SER A 407 34.93 -25.51 -8.18
N ASP A 408 35.97 -26.26 -7.82
CA ASP A 408 36.09 -26.93 -6.52
C ASP A 408 34.82 -27.75 -6.20
N ALA A 409 34.21 -28.33 -7.24
CA ALA A 409 32.90 -28.92 -7.11
C ALA A 409 32.99 -30.31 -6.49
N VAL A 410 32.10 -30.61 -5.56
CA VAL A 410 31.90 -31.97 -5.08
C VAL A 410 30.46 -32.36 -5.36
N LEU A 411 30.28 -33.30 -6.28
CA LEU A 411 28.98 -33.84 -6.64
C LEU A 411 28.83 -35.22 -6.01
N THR A 412 27.75 -35.46 -5.27
CA THR A 412 27.42 -36.80 -4.78
C THR A 412 26.08 -37.26 -5.32
N ARG A 413 25.96 -38.57 -5.55
CA ARG A 413 24.70 -39.25 -5.87
C ARG A 413 24.50 -40.38 -4.87
N ASP A 414 23.37 -40.36 -4.18
CA ASP A 414 23.06 -41.33 -3.12
C ASP A 414 24.18 -41.40 -2.05
N GLY A 415 24.79 -40.25 -1.74
CA GLY A 415 25.89 -40.13 -0.78
C GLY A 415 27.25 -40.60 -1.30
N ARG A 416 27.34 -41.07 -2.55
CA ARG A 416 28.60 -41.51 -3.16
C ARG A 416 29.17 -40.39 -4.04
N PRO A 417 30.44 -39.99 -3.85
CA PRO A 417 31.09 -39.02 -4.72
C PRO A 417 31.07 -39.48 -6.18
N MET A 418 30.82 -38.54 -7.08
CA MET A 418 30.98 -38.71 -8.52
C MET A 418 32.30 -38.08 -8.97
N SER A 419 32.87 -38.59 -10.07
CA SER A 419 34.00 -37.93 -10.73
C SER A 419 33.49 -36.64 -11.38
N PHE A 420 33.59 -35.52 -10.67
CA PHE A 420 33.17 -34.20 -11.13
C PHE A 420 33.89 -33.16 -10.27
N ASP A 421 34.66 -32.28 -10.91
CA ASP A 421 35.46 -31.24 -10.25
C ASP A 421 35.08 -29.84 -10.75
N SER A 422 34.81 -29.72 -12.05
CA SER A 422 34.45 -28.45 -12.65
C SER A 422 33.55 -28.58 -13.88
N LEU A 423 32.82 -27.51 -14.14
CA LEU A 423 32.03 -27.31 -15.35
C LEU A 423 32.13 -25.85 -15.77
N ALA A 424 32.52 -25.60 -17.02
CA ALA A 424 32.53 -24.29 -17.63
C ALA A 424 31.61 -24.26 -18.85
N LEU A 425 30.72 -23.29 -18.87
CA LEU A 425 29.78 -23.01 -19.94
C LEU A 425 30.15 -21.67 -20.59
N HIS A 426 30.22 -21.65 -21.91
CA HIS A 426 30.44 -20.44 -22.69
C HIS A 426 29.42 -20.36 -23.82
N SER A 427 28.75 -19.22 -23.94
CA SER A 427 27.84 -18.93 -25.04
C SER A 427 28.25 -17.69 -25.81
N ALA A 428 28.37 -17.82 -27.12
CA ALA A 428 28.74 -16.74 -28.03
C ALA A 428 27.99 -16.86 -29.36
N VAL A 429 28.04 -15.79 -30.17
CA VAL A 429 27.63 -15.82 -31.57
C VAL A 429 28.87 -15.83 -32.44
N ILE A 430 29.01 -16.87 -33.27
CA ILE A 430 30.10 -17.03 -34.24
C ILE A 430 29.47 -17.32 -35.61
N ASP A 431 29.86 -16.59 -36.65
CA ASP A 431 29.30 -16.70 -38.01
C ASP A 431 27.76 -16.61 -38.06
N SER A 432 27.17 -15.70 -37.27
CA SER A 432 25.70 -15.56 -37.14
C SER A 432 24.99 -16.81 -36.58
N GLN A 433 25.71 -17.72 -35.93
CA GLN A 433 25.15 -18.90 -35.27
C GLN A 433 25.46 -18.86 -33.77
N LYS A 434 24.51 -19.26 -32.95
CA LYS A 434 24.74 -19.43 -31.52
C LYS A 434 25.65 -20.64 -31.32
N VAL A 435 26.70 -20.44 -30.54
CA VAL A 435 27.63 -21.49 -30.11
C VAL A 435 27.50 -21.60 -28.59
N LEU A 436 27.35 -22.83 -28.11
CA LEU A 436 27.34 -23.17 -26.69
C LEU A 436 28.39 -24.25 -26.47
N SER A 437 29.43 -23.92 -25.70
CA SER A 437 30.53 -24.80 -25.38
C SER A 437 30.48 -25.13 -23.89
N LEU A 438 30.55 -26.42 -23.58
CA LEU A 438 30.48 -26.96 -22.23
C LEU A 438 31.72 -27.83 -22.01
N TYR A 439 32.53 -27.48 -21.02
CA TYR A 439 33.78 -28.15 -20.68
C TYR A 439 33.71 -28.67 -19.25
N SER A 440 33.93 -29.96 -19.05
CA SER A 440 34.05 -30.60 -17.75
C SER A 440 35.26 -31.52 -17.74
N ASN A 441 35.72 -31.92 -16.56
CA ASN A 441 36.75 -32.95 -16.42
C ASN A 441 36.32 -34.30 -17.03
N GLU A 442 35.01 -34.58 -17.14
CA GLU A 442 34.50 -35.86 -17.66
C GLU A 442 34.08 -35.83 -19.14
N PHE A 443 33.74 -34.65 -19.67
CA PHE A 443 33.19 -34.56 -21.02
C PHE A 443 33.36 -33.17 -21.62
N THR A 444 33.34 -33.09 -22.95
CA THR A 444 33.21 -31.83 -23.68
C THR A 444 32.01 -31.89 -24.62
N ALA A 445 31.18 -30.86 -24.61
CA ALA A 445 30.05 -30.73 -25.52
C ALA A 445 30.07 -29.38 -26.24
N ASN A 446 29.82 -29.42 -27.55
CA ASN A 446 29.70 -28.22 -28.37
C ASN A 446 28.40 -28.26 -29.17
N LEU A 447 27.56 -27.25 -28.97
CA LEU A 447 26.39 -26.96 -29.80
C LEU A 447 26.69 -25.77 -30.71
N LYS A 448 26.41 -25.91 -32.00
CA LYS A 448 26.41 -24.79 -32.95
C LYS A 448 25.13 -24.82 -33.78
N GLY A 449 24.41 -23.71 -33.81
CA GLY A 449 23.23 -23.57 -34.68
C GLY A 449 22.18 -22.61 -34.14
N LYS A 450 20.94 -22.82 -34.57
CA LYS A 450 19.75 -22.14 -34.03
C LYS A 450 19.06 -23.12 -33.09
N PHE A 451 19.04 -22.82 -31.80
CA PHE A 451 18.40 -23.64 -30.79
C PHE A 451 17.92 -22.75 -29.64
N ASN A 452 16.90 -23.21 -28.93
CA ASN A 452 16.52 -22.68 -27.64
C ASN A 452 17.06 -23.61 -26.56
N ILE A 453 17.65 -23.04 -25.52
CA ILE A 453 18.15 -23.79 -24.37
C ILE A 453 16.97 -24.38 -23.59
N SER A 454 15.84 -23.69 -23.54
CA SER A 454 14.59 -24.18 -22.97
C SER A 454 14.09 -25.49 -23.63
N ASP A 455 14.44 -25.71 -24.90
CA ASP A 455 14.09 -26.94 -25.64
C ASP A 455 15.18 -28.03 -25.57
N MET A 456 16.33 -27.78 -24.92
CA MET A 456 17.44 -28.74 -24.90
C MET A 456 17.12 -30.09 -24.27
N PRO A 457 16.39 -30.22 -23.15
CA PRO A 457 16.03 -31.53 -22.60
C PRO A 457 15.28 -32.40 -23.60
N ASN A 458 14.35 -31.81 -24.35
CA ASN A 458 13.63 -32.48 -25.43
C ASN A 458 14.55 -32.82 -26.60
N SER A 459 15.55 -31.97 -26.88
CA SER A 459 16.51 -32.17 -27.96
C SER A 459 17.44 -33.34 -27.71
N VAL A 460 17.99 -33.41 -26.50
CA VAL A 460 18.85 -34.53 -26.07
C VAL A 460 18.02 -35.81 -26.05
N THR A 461 16.80 -35.77 -25.51
CA THR A 461 15.89 -36.93 -25.51
C THR A 461 15.55 -37.37 -26.94
N GLY A 462 15.29 -36.43 -27.85
CA GLY A 462 15.00 -36.70 -29.25
C GLY A 462 16.19 -37.33 -29.99
N PHE A 463 17.38 -36.77 -29.81
CA PHE A 463 18.63 -37.34 -30.32
C PHE A 463 18.83 -38.76 -29.80
N LEU A 464 18.74 -38.95 -28.47
CA LEU A 464 18.91 -40.25 -27.87
C LEU A 464 17.82 -41.26 -28.29
N THR A 465 16.58 -40.82 -28.51
CA THR A 465 15.52 -41.68 -29.06
C THR A 465 15.81 -42.09 -30.50
N HIS A 466 16.39 -41.21 -31.31
CA HIS A 466 16.75 -41.54 -32.69
C HIS A 466 17.79 -42.66 -32.78
N TYR A 467 18.80 -42.63 -31.90
CA TYR A 467 19.87 -43.64 -31.88
C TYR A 467 19.58 -44.86 -30.98
N TYR A 468 18.75 -44.69 -29.95
CA TYR A 468 18.42 -45.74 -28.97
C TYR A 468 16.90 -45.85 -28.72
N PRO A 469 16.07 -46.04 -29.77
CA PRO A 469 14.60 -46.01 -29.65
C PRO A 469 14.03 -47.12 -28.76
N ALA A 470 14.77 -48.21 -28.56
CA ALA A 470 14.36 -49.32 -27.69
C ALA A 470 14.46 -48.98 -26.19
N TYR A 471 15.27 -47.98 -25.80
CA TYR A 471 15.59 -47.69 -24.41
C TYR A 471 15.06 -46.34 -23.93
N ILE A 472 14.81 -45.41 -24.86
CA ILE A 472 14.48 -44.02 -24.55
C ILE A 472 13.18 -43.65 -25.26
N LYS A 473 12.21 -43.15 -24.48
CA LYS A 473 10.91 -42.73 -25.01
C LYS A 473 11.06 -41.42 -25.78
N PRO A 474 10.33 -41.25 -26.90
CA PRO A 474 10.36 -40.02 -27.68
C PRO A 474 9.95 -38.79 -26.87
N PRO A 475 10.57 -37.62 -27.13
CA PRO A 475 10.22 -36.39 -26.44
C PRO A 475 8.80 -35.95 -26.81
N LYS A 476 8.17 -35.16 -25.93
CA LYS A 476 6.84 -34.59 -26.19
C LYS A 476 6.83 -33.58 -27.36
N LYS A 477 8.00 -33.05 -27.73
CA LYS A 477 8.19 -32.08 -28.82
C LYS A 477 9.56 -32.33 -29.46
N TYR A 478 9.63 -32.39 -30.79
CA TYR A 478 10.90 -32.51 -31.52
C TYR A 478 11.46 -31.13 -31.84
N PRO A 479 12.67 -30.80 -31.38
CA PRO A 479 13.31 -29.52 -31.65
C PRO A 479 14.17 -29.55 -32.91
N GLN A 480 14.38 -28.38 -33.52
CA GLN A 480 15.18 -28.21 -34.74
C GLN A 480 16.67 -27.98 -34.42
N ILE A 481 17.38 -28.98 -33.89
CA ILE A 481 18.85 -28.89 -33.74
C ILE A 481 19.53 -29.40 -35.01
N LYS A 482 20.45 -28.60 -35.57
CA LYS A 482 21.18 -28.95 -36.81
C LYS A 482 22.44 -29.80 -36.59
N CYS A 483 23.17 -29.61 -35.50
CA CYS A 483 24.38 -30.37 -35.17
C CYS A 483 24.57 -30.47 -33.64
N PHE A 484 24.70 -31.70 -33.12
CA PHE A 484 25.09 -32.00 -31.75
C PHE A 484 26.37 -32.84 -31.80
N ARG A 485 27.46 -32.41 -31.16
CA ARG A 485 28.72 -33.18 -31.08
C ARG A 485 29.11 -33.34 -29.61
N LEU A 486 28.99 -34.57 -29.12
CA LEU A 486 29.55 -35.01 -27.83
C LEU A 486 30.92 -35.65 -28.13
N ILE A 487 31.98 -35.22 -27.45
CA ILE A 487 33.32 -35.82 -27.57
C ILE A 487 33.76 -36.31 -26.20
#